data_AF-A0A0N5C0C6-F1
#
_entry.id   AF-A0A0N5C0C6-F1
#
_cell.length_a   1.000
_cell.length_b   1.000
_cell.length_c   1.000
_cell.angle_alpha   90.00
_cell.angle_beta   90.00
_cell.angle_gamma   90.00
#
_symmetry.space_group_name_H-M   'P 1'
#
loop_
_entity.id
_entity.type
_entity.pdbx_description
1 polymer ?
#
loop_
_entity_poly.entity_id
_entity_poly.type
_entity_poly.pdbx_seq_one_letter_code
_entity_poly.pdbx_strand_id
1 'polypeptide(L)'
;MFLSSPIFKESALAKYAGRSLLPKKRFFKEILPFASKNHVSQLKEKPEGEMCMKELQYLFSCLKKWEFDDLNCTAQHDKYTRCVKEN
;
A
#
# COMPACT_ATOMS: atom_id res chain seq x y z
N MET A 1 -57.02 6.83 27.81
CA MET A 1 -55.67 7.26 27.36
C MET A 1 -55.25 6.35 26.23
N PHE A 2 -55.30 6.83 24.99
CA PHE A 2 -54.96 6.05 23.81
C PHE A 2 -53.47 6.20 23.53
N LEU A 3 -52.65 5.22 23.93
CA LEU A 3 -51.27 5.12 23.49
C LEU A 3 -51.25 4.59 22.05
N SER A 4 -51.69 5.40 21.10
CA SER A 4 -51.58 5.12 19.66
C SER A 4 -50.21 5.57 19.14
N SER A 5 -49.14 5.10 19.76
CA SER A 5 -47.82 5.24 19.18
C SER A 5 -47.79 4.41 17.87
N PRO A 6 -47.39 5.00 16.73
CA PRO A 6 -47.43 4.35 15.40
C PRO A 6 -46.46 3.15 15.26
N ILE A 7 -45.80 2.78 16.35
CA ILE A 7 -44.80 1.72 16.49
C ILE A 7 -45.45 0.33 16.39
N PHE A 8 -46.73 0.20 16.77
CA PHE A 8 -47.42 -1.10 16.86
C PHE A 8 -48.41 -1.40 15.72
N LYS A 9 -48.46 -0.58 14.66
CA LYS A 9 -49.25 -0.94 13.47
C LYS A 9 -48.56 -2.07 12.72
N GLU A 10 -49.26 -3.16 12.44
CA GLU A 10 -48.72 -4.34 11.72
C GLU A 10 -48.08 -3.97 10.37
N SER A 11 -48.62 -2.95 9.69
CA SER A 11 -48.07 -2.41 8.44
C SER A 11 -46.74 -1.67 8.59
N ALA A 12 -46.48 -1.09 9.77
CA ALA A 12 -45.17 -0.52 10.11
C ALA A 12 -44.18 -1.63 10.46
N LEU A 13 -44.63 -2.67 11.18
CA LEU A 13 -43.83 -3.85 11.52
C LEU A 13 -43.30 -4.57 10.27
N ALA A 14 -44.13 -4.73 9.23
CA ALA A 14 -43.72 -5.31 7.95
C ALA A 14 -42.73 -4.43 7.15
N LYS A 15 -42.89 -3.10 7.18
CA LYS A 15 -41.97 -2.15 6.50
C LYS A 15 -40.60 -2.07 7.18
N TYR A 16 -40.52 -2.33 8.48
CA TYR A 16 -39.28 -2.30 9.26
C TYR A 16 -38.85 -3.69 9.73
N ALA A 17 -39.44 -4.77 9.20
CA ALA A 17 -39.02 -6.14 9.49
C ALA A 17 -37.54 -6.32 9.12
N GLY A 18 -36.70 -6.56 10.12
CA GLY A 18 -35.24 -6.67 9.97
C GLY A 18 -34.44 -5.37 10.10
N ARG A 19 -35.08 -4.20 10.30
CA ARG A 19 -34.41 -2.92 10.58
C ARG A 19 -34.72 -2.47 12.00
N SER A 20 -33.70 -2.07 12.76
CA SER A 20 -33.93 -1.51 14.11
C SER A 20 -34.75 -0.22 14.00
N LEU A 21 -35.91 -0.16 14.66
CA LEU A 21 -36.75 1.04 14.77
C LEU A 21 -36.03 2.17 15.54
N LEU A 22 -35.08 1.79 16.39
CA LEU A 22 -34.24 2.73 17.12
C LEU A 22 -33.07 3.20 16.23
N PRO A 23 -32.69 4.49 16.32
CA PRO A 23 -31.53 5.00 15.61
C PRO A 23 -30.30 4.20 15.99
N LYS A 24 -29.56 3.71 14.98
CA LYS A 24 -28.32 2.97 15.19
C LYS A 24 -27.30 3.90 15.87
N LYS A 25 -27.06 3.67 17.16
CA LYS A 25 -26.00 4.36 17.91
C LYS A 25 -24.65 3.84 17.41
N ARG A 26 -23.91 4.69 16.70
CA ARG A 26 -22.52 4.42 16.32
C ARG A 26 -21.63 5.04 17.37
N PHE A 27 -21.02 4.19 18.19
CA PHE A 27 -19.97 4.62 19.11
C PHE A 27 -18.65 4.70 18.34
N PHE A 28 -17.83 5.68 18.69
CA PHE A 28 -16.47 5.71 18.21
C PHE A 28 -15.75 4.44 18.68
N LYS A 29 -15.09 3.75 17.75
CA LYS A 29 -14.23 2.61 18.05
C LYS A 29 -12.83 3.04 17.68
N GLU A 30 -11.94 3.08 18.66
CA GLU A 30 -10.55 3.45 18.42
C GLU A 30 -9.89 2.34 17.61
N ILE A 31 -9.47 2.64 16.38
CA ILE A 31 -8.68 1.72 15.54
C ILE A 31 -7.19 1.85 15.90
N LEU A 32 -6.79 3.03 16.34
CA LEU A 32 -5.44 3.37 16.75
C LEU A 32 -5.50 4.02 18.13
N PRO A 33 -4.50 3.78 19.00
CA PRO A 33 -4.46 4.41 20.31
C PRO A 33 -4.35 5.93 20.15
N PHE A 34 -5.07 6.69 20.98
CA PHE A 34 -4.95 8.15 21.09
C PHE A 34 -3.65 8.59 21.80
N ALA A 35 -2.54 7.91 21.53
CA ALA A 35 -1.23 8.29 22.00
C ALA A 35 -0.46 8.93 20.86
N SER A 36 0.08 10.13 21.08
CA SER A 36 1.03 10.72 20.14
C SER A 36 2.27 9.85 20.10
N LYS A 37 2.76 9.54 18.89
CA LYS A 37 4.07 8.92 18.73
C LYS A 37 5.14 10.00 18.86
N ASN A 38 6.31 9.63 19.38
CA ASN A 38 7.47 10.52 19.46
C ASN A 38 8.18 10.73 18.10
N HIS A 39 7.61 10.22 17.02
CA HIS A 39 8.14 10.37 15.66
C HIS A 39 7.03 10.72 14.68
N VAL A 40 7.40 11.48 13.65
CA VAL A 40 6.51 11.84 12.55
C VAL A 40 6.76 10.88 11.39
N SER A 41 5.69 10.50 10.68
CA SER A 41 5.83 9.76 9.43
C SER A 41 6.48 10.66 8.38
N GLN A 42 7.68 10.30 7.95
CA GLN A 42 8.35 10.98 6.84
C GLN A 42 7.80 10.46 5.51
N LEU A 43 7.63 11.35 4.54
CA LEU A 43 7.36 10.98 3.16
C LEU A 43 8.60 10.25 2.63
N LYS A 44 8.43 8.98 2.21
CA LYS A 44 9.50 8.27 1.51
C LYS A 44 9.57 8.83 0.09
N GLU A 45 10.56 9.66 -0.18
CA GLU A 45 10.90 10.01 -1.56
C GLU A 45 11.31 8.73 -2.28
N LYS A 46 10.59 8.40 -3.34
CA LYS A 46 11.09 7.40 -4.29
C LYS A 46 12.17 8.09 -5.11
N PRO A 47 13.37 7.51 -5.26
CA PRO A 47 14.33 8.04 -6.20
C PRO A 47 13.67 8.08 -7.58
N GLU A 48 13.72 9.24 -8.23
CA GLU A 48 13.28 9.38 -9.61
C GLU A 48 14.32 8.73 -10.53
N GLY A 49 13.88 7.81 -11.38
CA GLY A 49 14.71 7.19 -12.42
C GLY A 49 14.79 5.67 -12.36
N GLU A 50 15.00 5.07 -13.53
CA GLU A 50 15.45 3.68 -13.64
C GLU A 50 16.95 3.63 -13.32
N MET A 51 17.26 3.52 -12.03
CA MET A 51 18.62 3.25 -11.59
C MET A 51 19.10 1.94 -12.24
N CYS A 52 20.20 1.99 -13.01
CA CYS A 52 20.85 0.88 -13.75
C CYS A 52 21.38 -0.26 -12.86
N MET A 53 20.76 -0.49 -11.71
CA MET A 53 21.15 -1.45 -10.68
C MET A 53 20.94 -2.89 -11.14
N LYS A 54 19.99 -3.15 -12.05
CA LYS A 54 19.79 -4.49 -12.60
C LYS A 54 20.97 -4.88 -13.49
N GLU A 55 21.37 -3.99 -14.37
CA GLU A 55 22.49 -4.13 -15.30
C GLU A 55 23.80 -4.26 -14.52
N LEU A 56 23.96 -3.46 -13.46
CA LEU A 56 25.09 -3.53 -12.54
C LEU A 56 25.15 -4.90 -11.81
N GLN A 57 24.03 -5.41 -11.31
CA GLN A 57 23.97 -6.74 -10.67
C GLN A 57 24.33 -7.88 -11.62
N TYR A 58 23.90 -7.80 -12.88
CA TYR A 58 24.27 -8.76 -13.92
C TYR A 58 25.76 -8.69 -14.27
N LEU A 59 26.33 -7.49 -14.34
CA LEU A 59 27.76 -7.29 -14.57
C LEU A 59 28.59 -7.91 -13.43
N PHE A 60 28.24 -7.61 -12.17
CA PHE A 60 28.95 -8.19 -11.02
C PHE A 60 28.81 -9.71 -10.93
N SER A 61 27.65 -10.24 -11.31
CA SER A 61 27.44 -11.69 -11.36
C SER A 61 28.31 -12.36 -12.43
N CYS A 62 28.53 -11.69 -13.57
CA CYS A 62 29.44 -12.14 -14.60
C CYS A 62 30.89 -12.07 -14.12
N LEU A 63 31.32 -10.93 -13.59
CA LEU A 63 32.69 -10.72 -13.10
C LEU A 63 33.05 -11.73 -12.00
N LYS A 64 32.13 -12.00 -11.06
CA LYS A 64 32.34 -12.99 -10.01
C LYS A 64 32.54 -14.42 -10.55
N LYS A 65 31.93 -14.76 -11.68
CA LYS A 65 32.06 -16.09 -12.29
C LYS A 65 33.41 -16.29 -12.97
N TRP A 66 34.01 -15.21 -13.46
CA TRP A 66 35.24 -15.24 -14.26
C TRP A 66 36.42 -14.60 -13.54
N GLU A 67 36.42 -14.53 -12.21
CA GLU A 67 37.52 -13.92 -11.42
C GLU A 67 37.87 -12.48 -11.86
N PHE A 68 36.87 -11.71 -12.28
CA PHE A 68 36.98 -10.34 -12.78
C PHE A 68 37.70 -10.19 -14.14
N ASP A 69 37.75 -11.26 -14.94
CA ASP A 69 38.21 -11.16 -16.33
C ASP A 69 37.17 -10.45 -17.22
N ASP A 70 37.45 -9.19 -17.58
CA ASP A 70 36.53 -8.31 -18.30
C ASP A 70 36.20 -8.80 -19.72
N LEU A 71 37.09 -9.57 -20.35
CA LEU A 71 36.93 -10.08 -21.72
C LEU A 71 35.66 -10.91 -21.91
N ASN A 72 35.28 -11.68 -20.88
CA ASN A 72 34.10 -12.56 -20.91
C ASN A 72 32.79 -11.84 -20.55
N CYS A 73 32.85 -10.60 -20.06
CA CYS A 73 31.70 -9.85 -19.57
C CYS A 73 31.40 -8.58 -20.38
N THR A 74 31.98 -8.45 -21.57
CA THR A 74 31.81 -7.32 -22.50
C THR A 74 30.35 -7.02 -22.84
N ALA A 75 29.53 -8.04 -23.07
CA ALA A 75 28.11 -7.87 -23.40
C ALA A 75 27.29 -7.26 -22.24
N GLN A 76 27.64 -7.58 -20.99
CA GLN A 76 27.01 -7.07 -19.78
C GLN A 76 27.53 -5.66 -19.47
N HIS A 77 28.81 -5.42 -19.73
CA HIS A 77 29.45 -4.11 -19.60
C HIS A 77 28.85 -3.10 -20.60
N ASP A 78 28.62 -3.50 -21.84
CA ASP A 78 27.98 -2.65 -22.85
C ASP A 78 26.54 -2.30 -22.49
N LYS A 79 25.77 -3.25 -21.94
CA LYS A 79 24.40 -3.01 -21.47
C LYS A 79 24.36 -2.01 -20.31
N TYR A 80 25.26 -2.17 -19.34
CA TYR A 80 25.40 -1.21 -18.24
C TYR A 80 25.80 0.17 -18.76
N THR A 81 26.79 0.24 -19.65
CA THR A 81 27.27 1.51 -20.22
C THR A 81 26.20 2.23 -21.04
N ARG A 82 25.33 1.50 -21.76
CA ARG A 82 24.17 2.10 -22.44
C ARG A 82 23.16 2.66 -21.46
N CYS A 83 22.80 1.89 -20.44
CA CYS A 83 21.86 2.35 -19.41
C CYS A 83 22.36 3.64 -18.72
N VAL A 84 23.66 3.73 -18.43
CA VAL A 84 24.27 4.93 -17.82
C VAL A 84 24.35 6.12 -18.77
N LYS A 85 24.40 5.90 -20.09
CA LYS A 85 24.42 6.99 -21.08
C LYS A 85 23.04 7.55 -21.42
N GLU A 86 22.00 6.73 -21.25
CA GLU A 86 20.61 7.08 -21.56
C GLU A 86 19.89 7.73 -20.37
N ASN A 87 20.43 7.58 -19.14
CA ASN A 87 19.98 8.24 -17.92
C ASN A 87 20.90 9.40 -17.53
#